data_AF-A0A659UT69-F1
#
_entry.id   AF-A0A659UT69-F1
#
_cell.length_a   1.000
_cell.length_b   1.000
_cell.length_c   1.000
_cell.angle_alpha   90.00
_cell.angle_beta   90.00
_cell.angle_gamma   90.00
#
_symmetry.space_group_name_H-M   'P 1'
#
loop_
_entity.id
_entity.type
_entity.pdbx_description
1 polymer ?
#
loop_
_entity_poly.entity_id
_entity_poly.type
_entity_poly.pdbx_seq_one_letter_code
_entity_poly.pdbx_strand_id
1 'polypeptide(L)'
;MTNDDTNASSYSFSGASIGAANASRVIAVAVITATGTPRTVSSVTLAGNAMTKGPEAVAGTSNQGCAAWFYLPVSSGTTATIAVTLSGVANSCAIVVYRLLPVSSTPIDTASASGAPASSPLTDLEVKTSGLALIAGIGGSGLTLTWNGADTPVHDLTNGANDSSRPTQAWSIPTTENNTTRDATFATGTFASVVGITFQ
;
A
#
# COMPACT_ATOMS: atom_id res chain seq x y z
N MET A 1 -9.26 -0.47 -6.42
CA MET A 1 -9.33 -1.11 -5.09
C MET A 1 -10.29 -2.27 -5.17
N THR A 2 -10.05 -3.30 -4.37
CA THR A 2 -11.07 -4.33 -4.06
C THR A 2 -11.12 -4.47 -2.55
N ASN A 3 -12.31 -4.44 -1.96
CA ASN A 3 -12.53 -4.59 -0.51
C ASN A 3 -13.36 -5.84 -0.21
N ASP A 4 -13.11 -6.45 0.94
CA ASP A 4 -13.88 -7.54 1.52
C ASP A 4 -14.09 -7.24 3.01
N ASP A 5 -15.35 -7.04 3.41
CA ASP A 5 -15.77 -6.73 4.79
C ASP A 5 -16.14 -7.99 5.60
N THR A 6 -15.77 -9.17 5.13
CA THR A 6 -15.95 -10.41 5.89
C THR A 6 -15.03 -10.41 7.11
N ASN A 7 -15.56 -10.74 8.29
CA ASN A 7 -14.74 -10.93 9.49
C ASN A 7 -13.91 -12.21 9.37
N ALA A 8 -12.70 -12.11 8.81
CA ALA A 8 -11.82 -13.25 8.55
C ALA A 8 -10.35 -12.97 8.88
N SER A 9 -9.57 -14.04 9.02
CA SER A 9 -8.09 -14.01 9.05
C SER A 9 -7.46 -14.29 7.69
N SER A 10 -8.27 -14.70 6.70
CA SER A 10 -7.83 -15.04 5.36
C SER A 10 -8.82 -14.48 4.34
N TYR A 11 -8.29 -13.80 3.32
CA TYR A 11 -9.06 -13.13 2.28
C TYR A 11 -8.57 -13.57 0.91
N SER A 12 -9.47 -13.69 -0.06
CA SER A 12 -9.16 -14.10 -1.43
C SER A 12 -9.82 -13.18 -2.43
N PHE A 13 -9.01 -12.45 -3.18
CA PHE A 13 -9.45 -11.53 -4.22
C PHE A 13 -9.23 -12.19 -5.58
N SER A 14 -10.27 -12.87 -6.09
CA SER A 14 -10.22 -13.53 -7.39
C SER A 14 -10.40 -12.54 -8.55
N GLY A 15 -9.74 -12.79 -9.69
CA GLY A 15 -9.89 -11.97 -10.89
C GLY A 15 -9.30 -10.56 -10.80
N ALA A 16 -8.42 -10.29 -9.83
CA ALA A 16 -7.77 -8.99 -9.70
C ALA A 16 -6.95 -8.68 -10.96
N SER A 17 -7.20 -7.51 -11.57
CA SER A 17 -6.44 -7.06 -12.74
C SER A 17 -4.99 -6.76 -12.35
N ILE A 18 -4.06 -7.36 -13.08
CA ILE A 18 -2.61 -7.12 -12.94
C ILE A 18 -2.04 -6.42 -14.20
N GLY A 19 -2.92 -6.02 -15.12
CA GLY A 19 -2.58 -5.35 -16.38
C GLY A 19 -1.95 -6.27 -17.43
N ALA A 20 -1.47 -5.70 -18.55
CA ALA A 20 -0.89 -6.48 -19.64
C ALA A 20 0.43 -7.18 -19.23
N ALA A 21 0.58 -8.43 -19.66
CA ALA A 21 1.80 -9.22 -19.46
C ALA A 21 3.03 -8.50 -20.01
N ASN A 22 4.14 -8.56 -19.28
CA ASN A 22 5.44 -8.01 -19.68
C ASN A 22 6.54 -8.69 -18.86
N ALA A 23 7.64 -9.08 -19.51
CA ALA A 23 8.73 -9.84 -18.89
C ALA A 23 9.40 -9.13 -17.69
N SER A 24 9.41 -7.80 -17.68
CA SER A 24 10.02 -6.97 -16.64
C SER A 24 9.01 -6.39 -15.65
N ARG A 25 7.74 -6.83 -15.71
CA ARG A 25 6.71 -6.29 -14.82
C ARG A 25 6.88 -6.78 -13.39
N VAL A 26 6.75 -5.83 -12.46
CA VAL A 26 6.52 -6.11 -11.04
C VAL A 26 5.08 -5.78 -10.71
N ILE A 27 4.42 -6.66 -9.96
CA ILE A 27 3.13 -6.36 -9.36
C ILE A 27 3.36 -5.96 -7.91
N ALA A 28 2.96 -4.75 -7.54
CA ALA A 28 2.93 -4.29 -6.16
C ALA A 28 1.49 -4.30 -5.65
N VAL A 29 1.28 -4.80 -4.44
CA VAL A 29 -0.03 -4.90 -3.78
C VAL A 29 0.06 -4.23 -2.42
N ALA A 30 -0.72 -3.17 -2.21
CA ALA A 30 -0.96 -2.66 -0.87
C ALA A 30 -2.08 -3.50 -0.26
N VAL A 31 -1.85 -4.00 0.95
CA VAL A 31 -2.87 -4.62 1.79
C VAL A 31 -3.19 -3.67 2.92
N ILE A 32 -4.47 -3.33 3.05
CA ILE A 32 -4.96 -2.43 4.06
C ILE A 32 -6.08 -3.13 4.81
N THR A 33 -5.99 -3.20 6.14
CA THR A 33 -7.00 -3.86 6.97
C THR A 33 -7.63 -2.88 7.93
N ALA A 34 -8.87 -3.15 8.35
CA ALA A 34 -9.51 -2.44 9.47
C ALA A 34 -9.85 -3.44 10.57
N THR A 35 -9.51 -3.11 11.82
CA THR A 35 -9.74 -3.97 12.97
C THR A 35 -9.69 -3.17 14.26
N GLY A 36 -10.39 -3.66 15.30
CA GLY A 36 -10.35 -3.09 16.65
C GLY A 36 -9.06 -3.41 17.43
N THR A 37 -8.26 -4.37 16.98
CA THR A 37 -7.04 -4.83 17.66
C THR A 37 -5.89 -4.93 16.67
N PRO A 38 -4.64 -4.58 17.03
CA PRO A 38 -3.49 -4.70 16.13
C PRO A 38 -3.41 -6.06 15.44
N ARG A 39 -3.22 -6.03 14.11
CA ARG A 39 -3.00 -7.20 13.25
C ARG A 39 -1.86 -6.90 12.30
N THR A 40 -1.13 -7.93 11.92
CA THR A 40 -0.10 -7.91 10.88
C THR A 40 -0.58 -8.72 9.68
N VAL A 41 -0.05 -8.42 8.51
CA VAL A 41 -0.21 -9.24 7.31
C VAL A 41 0.91 -10.29 7.31
N SER A 42 0.53 -11.56 7.54
CA SER A 42 1.47 -12.68 7.64
C SER A 42 2.01 -13.10 6.27
N SER A 43 1.16 -13.14 5.24
CA SER A 43 1.58 -13.48 3.89
C SER A 43 0.60 -12.97 2.84
N VAL A 44 1.13 -12.77 1.63
CA VAL A 44 0.33 -12.51 0.43
C VAL A 44 0.84 -13.41 -0.69
N THR A 45 -0.09 -13.99 -1.45
CA THR A 45 0.24 -14.73 -2.68
C THR A 45 -0.45 -14.11 -3.88
N LEU A 46 0.17 -14.22 -5.04
CA LEU A 46 -0.38 -13.83 -6.32
C LEU A 46 -0.31 -15.02 -7.28
N ALA A 47 -1.48 -15.47 -7.73
CA ALA A 47 -1.65 -16.72 -8.48
C ALA A 47 -0.96 -17.92 -7.81
N GLY A 48 -1.02 -17.99 -6.47
CA GLY A 48 -0.40 -19.04 -5.66
C GLY A 48 1.10 -18.85 -5.36
N ASN A 49 1.76 -17.86 -5.96
CA ASN A 49 3.17 -17.57 -5.69
C ASN A 49 3.31 -16.60 -4.53
N ALA A 50 4.21 -16.88 -3.58
CA ALA A 50 4.48 -15.99 -2.46
C ALA A 50 5.04 -14.64 -2.95
N MET A 51 4.47 -13.54 -2.47
CA MET A 51 5.00 -12.20 -2.72
C MET A 51 6.03 -11.83 -1.66
N THR A 52 7.00 -11.01 -2.04
CA THR A 52 7.95 -10.42 -1.10
C THR A 52 7.25 -9.34 -0.28
N LYS A 53 7.41 -9.37 1.05
CA LYS A 53 6.88 -8.35 1.96
C LYS A 53 7.78 -7.11 1.93
N GLY A 54 7.18 -5.95 1.74
CA GLY A 54 7.79 -4.63 1.91
C GLY A 54 7.49 -4.03 3.29
N PRO A 55 7.40 -2.70 3.42
CA PRO A 55 7.12 -2.04 4.69
C PRO A 55 5.72 -2.37 5.21
N GLU A 56 5.58 -2.36 6.53
CA GLU A 56 4.32 -2.58 7.24
C GLU A 56 4.18 -1.56 8.37
N ALA A 57 3.01 -0.93 8.45
CA ALA A 57 2.62 -0.06 9.56
C ALA A 57 1.41 -0.68 10.27
N VAL A 58 1.64 -1.17 11.49
CA VAL A 58 0.59 -1.66 12.39
C VAL A 58 0.29 -0.57 13.39
N ALA A 59 -0.96 -0.18 13.48
CA ALA A 59 -1.33 0.83 14.45
C ALA A 59 -1.52 0.26 15.87
N GLY A 60 -1.27 1.11 16.88
CA GLY A 60 -0.97 0.66 18.25
C GLY A 60 -2.14 0.40 19.19
N THR A 61 -3.21 1.23 19.22
CA THR A 61 -4.19 1.20 20.33
C THR A 61 -5.65 1.47 19.95
N SER A 62 -6.40 0.42 19.62
CA SER A 62 -7.87 0.43 19.36
C SER A 62 -8.29 1.10 18.04
N ASN A 63 -9.14 0.42 17.25
CA ASN A 63 -9.73 0.90 15.98
C ASN A 63 -8.77 1.12 14.80
N GLN A 64 -7.59 0.50 14.85
CA GLN A 64 -6.56 0.79 13.89
C GLN A 64 -6.04 -0.51 13.28
N GLY A 65 -6.21 -0.64 11.96
CA GLY A 65 -5.69 -1.79 11.23
C GLY A 65 -4.26 -1.55 10.73
N CYS A 66 -3.89 -2.33 9.72
CA CYS A 66 -2.54 -2.39 9.20
C CYS A 66 -2.51 -1.95 7.74
N ALA A 67 -1.44 -1.27 7.33
CA ALA A 67 -1.10 -1.05 5.93
C ALA A 67 0.24 -1.72 5.64
N ALA A 68 0.33 -2.50 4.57
CA ALA A 68 1.56 -3.20 4.18
C ALA A 68 1.69 -3.27 2.66
N TRP A 69 2.92 -3.19 2.16
CA TRP A 69 3.22 -3.44 0.75
C TRP A 69 3.75 -4.85 0.54
N PHE A 70 3.38 -5.46 -0.58
CA PHE A 70 3.94 -6.71 -1.09
C PHE A 70 4.26 -6.56 -2.57
N TYR A 71 5.30 -7.23 -3.07
CA TYR A 71 5.65 -7.16 -4.49
C TYR A 71 6.15 -8.48 -5.05
N LEU A 72 5.93 -8.71 -6.35
CA LEU A 72 6.37 -9.92 -7.04
C LEU A 72 6.62 -9.63 -8.53
N PRO A 73 7.79 -10.00 -9.10
CA PRO A 73 8.00 -10.01 -10.55
C PRO A 73 7.15 -11.10 -11.21
N VAL A 74 6.37 -10.73 -12.22
CA VAL A 74 5.48 -11.66 -12.94
C VAL A 74 5.42 -11.32 -14.42
N SER A 75 5.85 -12.27 -15.26
CA SER A 75 5.98 -12.08 -16.70
C SER A 75 4.71 -12.37 -17.51
N SER A 76 3.73 -13.06 -16.93
CA SER A 76 2.54 -13.57 -17.64
C SER A 76 1.23 -13.22 -16.93
N GLY A 77 0.11 -13.47 -17.62
CA GLY A 77 -1.23 -13.23 -17.10
C GLY A 77 -1.67 -11.77 -17.12
N THR A 78 -2.99 -11.57 -17.19
CA THR A 78 -3.64 -10.24 -17.12
C THR A 78 -4.50 -10.06 -15.89
N THR A 79 -4.87 -11.16 -15.24
CA THR A 79 -5.58 -11.22 -13.97
C THR A 79 -4.96 -12.29 -13.08
N ALA A 80 -5.11 -12.17 -11.76
CA ALA A 80 -4.66 -13.17 -10.80
C ALA A 80 -5.60 -13.25 -9.60
N THR A 81 -5.54 -14.37 -8.88
CA THR A 81 -6.07 -14.45 -7.51
C THR A 81 -5.00 -13.95 -6.55
N ILE A 82 -5.35 -12.97 -5.72
CA ILE A 82 -4.50 -12.48 -4.63
C ILE A 82 -5.07 -13.02 -3.32
N ALA A 83 -4.30 -13.83 -2.60
CA ALA A 83 -4.72 -14.34 -1.29
C ALA A 83 -3.90 -13.69 -0.18
N VAL A 84 -4.57 -13.20 0.85
CA VAL A 84 -3.98 -12.49 1.99
C VAL A 84 -4.24 -13.28 3.26
N THR A 85 -3.20 -13.50 4.07
CA THR A 85 -3.31 -14.12 5.40
C THR A 85 -2.86 -13.13 6.46
N LEU A 86 -3.67 -12.95 7.49
CA LEU A 86 -3.41 -12.07 8.63
C LEU A 86 -3.03 -12.88 9.87
N SER A 87 -2.39 -12.24 10.84
CA SER A 87 -2.07 -12.86 12.15
C SER A 87 -3.30 -13.11 13.04
N GLY A 88 -4.48 -12.66 12.63
CA GLY A 88 -5.74 -12.91 13.31
C GLY A 88 -6.91 -12.31 12.54
N VAL A 89 -8.11 -12.42 13.09
CA VAL A 89 -9.34 -11.88 12.46
C VAL A 89 -9.27 -10.35 12.39
N ALA A 90 -9.56 -9.80 11.21
CA ALA A 90 -9.83 -8.39 10.97
C ALA A 90 -11.30 -8.20 10.57
N ASN A 91 -11.80 -6.97 10.65
CA ASN A 91 -13.16 -6.63 10.24
C ASN A 91 -13.29 -6.45 8.73
N SER A 92 -12.20 -6.05 8.08
CA SER A 92 -12.13 -5.98 6.63
C SER A 92 -10.70 -6.02 6.12
N CYS A 93 -10.57 -6.32 4.83
CA CYS A 93 -9.34 -6.29 4.07
C CYS A 93 -9.57 -5.68 2.70
N ALA A 94 -8.76 -4.68 2.36
CA ALA A 94 -8.73 -4.03 1.06
C ALA A 94 -7.38 -4.24 0.39
N ILE A 95 -7.38 -4.37 -0.94
CA ILE A 95 -6.17 -4.40 -1.75
C ILE A 95 -6.16 -3.29 -2.80
N VAL A 96 -4.94 -2.80 -3.07
CA VAL A 96 -4.64 -1.92 -4.20
C VAL A 96 -3.53 -2.58 -5.01
N VAL A 97 -3.75 -2.73 -6.32
CA VAL A 97 -2.82 -3.45 -7.21
C VAL A 97 -2.22 -2.46 -8.20
N TYR A 98 -0.90 -2.39 -8.24
CA TYR A 98 -0.14 -1.59 -9.19
C TYR A 98 0.66 -2.50 -10.11
N ARG A 99 0.58 -2.21 -11.41
CA ARG A 99 1.48 -2.76 -12.43
C ARG A 99 2.63 -1.80 -12.62
N LEU A 100 3.84 -2.26 -12.32
CA LEU A 100 5.06 -1.51 -12.45
C LEU A 100 5.88 -2.03 -13.62
N LEU A 101 6.61 -1.15 -14.29
CA LEU A 101 7.61 -1.50 -15.29
C LEU A 101 8.97 -0.89 -14.88
N PRO A 102 9.50 -1.30 -13.71
CA PRO A 102 10.73 -0.73 -13.20
C PRO A 102 11.95 -1.30 -13.93
N VAL A 103 13.06 -0.59 -13.87
CA VAL A 103 14.40 -1.07 -14.26
C VAL A 103 14.87 -2.19 -13.31
N SER A 104 14.49 -2.13 -12.04
CA SER A 104 14.81 -3.12 -11.00
C SER A 104 13.57 -3.67 -10.32
N SER A 105 13.54 -4.97 -10.03
CA SER A 105 12.47 -5.58 -9.25
C SER A 105 12.56 -5.37 -7.75
N THR A 106 13.68 -4.85 -7.28
CA THR A 106 13.92 -4.55 -5.87
C THR A 106 13.59 -3.08 -5.60
N PRO A 107 12.83 -2.78 -4.54
CA PRO A 107 12.61 -1.41 -4.09
C PRO A 107 13.94 -0.70 -3.84
N ILE A 108 13.98 0.59 -4.13
CA ILE A 108 15.13 1.43 -3.77
C ILE A 108 15.07 1.72 -2.28
N ASP A 109 13.90 2.10 -1.79
CA ASP A 109 13.70 2.45 -0.40
C ASP A 109 12.27 2.20 0.07
N THR A 110 12.12 2.13 1.40
CA THR A 110 10.87 1.84 2.08
C THR A 110 10.77 2.63 3.38
N ALA A 111 9.59 3.16 3.67
CA ALA A 111 9.30 3.80 4.94
C ALA A 111 7.94 3.36 5.48
N SER A 112 7.77 3.43 6.80
CA SER A 112 6.50 3.17 7.48
C SER A 112 6.36 4.07 8.68
N ALA A 113 5.16 4.60 8.91
CA ALA A 113 4.83 5.36 10.10
C ALA A 113 3.45 4.97 10.62
N SER A 114 3.33 4.91 11.94
CA SER A 114 2.07 4.64 12.66
C SER A 114 2.05 5.45 13.94
N GLY A 115 0.95 6.14 14.24
CA GLY A 115 0.82 6.83 15.52
C GLY A 115 -0.36 7.79 15.65
N ALA A 116 -0.49 8.35 16.85
CA ALA A 116 -1.35 9.47 17.17
C ALA A 116 -0.50 10.65 17.69
N PRO A 117 -0.81 11.93 17.34
CA PRO A 117 -2.01 12.41 16.64
C PRO A 117 -1.76 13.02 15.25
N ALA A 118 -2.82 13.00 14.43
CA ALA A 118 -3.12 13.79 13.23
C ALA A 118 -2.20 13.73 12.00
N SER A 119 -0.92 13.34 12.11
CA SER A 119 -0.03 13.16 10.98
C SER A 119 0.93 11.98 11.15
N SER A 120 1.33 11.38 10.04
CA SER A 120 2.33 10.31 9.99
C SER A 120 3.28 10.58 8.83
N PRO A 121 4.48 11.14 9.11
CA PRO A 121 5.47 11.38 8.09
C PRO A 121 6.21 10.09 7.74
N LEU A 122 6.30 9.81 6.45
CA LEU A 122 7.32 8.97 5.87
C LEU A 122 8.51 9.87 5.56
N THR A 123 9.61 9.69 6.27
CA THR A 123 10.81 10.52 6.13
C THR A 123 11.86 9.83 5.29
N ASP A 124 12.64 10.62 4.57
CA ASP A 124 13.85 10.18 3.86
C ASP A 124 13.63 9.12 2.77
N LEU A 125 12.46 9.12 2.11
CA LEU A 125 12.22 8.25 0.96
C LEU A 125 13.18 8.58 -0.19
N GLU A 126 14.02 7.62 -0.56
CA GLU A 126 14.86 7.73 -1.75
C GLU A 126 14.05 7.50 -3.03
N VAL A 127 14.20 8.43 -3.98
CA VAL A 127 13.60 8.39 -5.31
C VAL A 127 14.65 8.59 -6.40
N LYS A 128 14.39 8.05 -7.59
CA LYS A 128 15.26 8.17 -8.76
C LYS A 128 14.49 8.71 -9.96
N THR A 129 15.21 9.34 -10.89
CA THR A 129 14.64 9.77 -12.17
C THR A 129 14.10 8.56 -12.93
N SER A 130 12.92 8.73 -13.52
CA SER A 130 12.13 7.66 -14.16
C SER A 130 11.69 6.57 -13.19
N GLY A 131 11.69 6.87 -11.89
CA GLY A 131 11.21 5.98 -10.84
C GLY A 131 9.75 6.21 -10.47
N LEU A 132 9.36 5.59 -9.37
CA LEU A 132 8.01 5.66 -8.83
C LEU A 132 8.05 5.52 -7.32
N ALA A 133 7.41 6.44 -6.59
CA ALA A 133 7.04 6.23 -5.20
C ALA A 133 5.55 5.83 -5.11
N LEU A 134 5.27 4.80 -4.31
CA LEU A 134 3.93 4.33 -4.00
C LEU A 134 3.67 4.51 -2.52
N ILE A 135 2.62 5.27 -2.18
CA ILE A 135 2.24 5.55 -0.79
C ILE A 135 0.85 4.98 -0.56
N ALA A 136 0.66 4.22 0.51
CA ALA A 136 -0.65 3.68 0.90
C ALA A 136 -0.85 3.81 2.40
N GLY A 137 -2.09 3.98 2.81
CA GLY A 137 -2.39 4.09 4.22
C GLY A 137 -3.87 4.06 4.56
N ILE A 138 -4.11 4.05 5.85
CA ILE A 138 -5.43 4.04 6.47
C ILE A 138 -5.48 5.07 7.60
N GLY A 139 -6.59 5.80 7.70
CA GLY A 139 -6.74 6.84 8.72
C GLY A 139 -8.19 7.25 8.95
N GLY A 140 -8.40 8.39 9.60
CA GLY A 140 -9.73 9.02 9.73
C GLY A 140 -10.19 9.69 8.43
N SER A 141 -11.39 10.28 8.44
CA SER A 141 -11.92 11.07 7.32
C SER A 141 -11.04 12.27 6.97
N GLY A 142 -11.00 12.65 5.69
CA GLY A 142 -10.27 13.85 5.23
C GLY A 142 -8.76 13.63 5.06
N LEU A 143 -8.36 12.41 4.70
CA LEU A 143 -6.97 12.03 4.44
C LEU A 143 -6.35 12.86 3.31
N THR A 144 -5.24 13.52 3.59
CA THR A 144 -4.43 14.24 2.60
C THR A 144 -2.98 13.76 2.62
N LEU A 145 -2.37 13.67 1.44
CA LEU A 145 -0.94 13.45 1.28
C LEU A 145 -0.27 14.78 0.92
N THR A 146 0.74 15.17 1.69
CA THR A 146 1.69 16.22 1.30
C THR A 146 2.99 15.57 0.87
N TRP A 147 3.52 16.00 -0.27
CA TRP A 147 4.81 15.57 -0.80
C TRP A 147 5.75 16.76 -0.87
N ASN A 148 6.98 16.62 -0.38
CA ASN A 148 7.97 17.70 -0.36
C ASN A 148 8.83 17.77 -1.64
N GLY A 149 8.60 16.87 -2.60
CA GLY A 149 9.36 16.76 -3.84
C GLY A 149 8.81 17.58 -5.01
N ALA A 150 9.52 17.51 -6.13
CA ALA A 150 9.18 18.26 -7.35
C ALA A 150 7.98 17.67 -8.10
N ASP A 151 7.76 16.36 -7.94
CA ASP A 151 6.73 15.61 -8.65
C ASP A 151 5.37 15.70 -7.96
N THR A 152 4.28 15.68 -8.74
CA THR A 152 2.91 15.79 -8.21
C THR A 152 2.34 14.41 -7.89
N PRO A 153 1.91 14.14 -6.64
CA PRO A 153 1.23 12.90 -6.33
C PRO A 153 -0.09 12.74 -7.08
N VAL A 154 -0.26 11.57 -7.70
CA VAL A 154 -1.52 11.14 -8.29
C VAL A 154 -2.31 10.39 -7.23
N HIS A 155 -3.52 10.88 -6.97
CA HIS A 155 -4.43 10.25 -6.02
C HIS A 155 -5.21 9.13 -6.70
N ASP A 156 -4.65 7.93 -6.71
CA ASP A 156 -5.21 6.78 -7.45
C ASP A 156 -6.50 6.21 -6.82
N LEU A 157 -6.77 6.60 -5.59
CA LEU A 157 -7.83 6.01 -4.78
C LEU A 157 -8.53 7.07 -3.94
N THR A 158 -9.51 7.73 -4.54
CA THR A 158 -10.33 8.74 -3.87
C THR A 158 -11.38 8.05 -2.98
N ASN A 159 -11.07 7.92 -1.70
CA ASN A 159 -12.03 7.73 -0.60
C ASN A 159 -13.04 6.57 -0.78
N GLY A 160 -12.65 5.35 -0.43
CA GLY A 160 -13.55 4.18 -0.28
C GLY A 160 -14.54 4.29 0.89
N ALA A 161 -14.94 5.49 1.32
CA ALA A 161 -15.80 5.68 2.49
C ALA A 161 -17.20 5.04 2.37
N ASN A 162 -17.61 4.67 1.15
CA ASN A 162 -18.86 3.94 0.91
C ASN A 162 -18.69 2.42 0.84
N ASP A 163 -17.45 1.93 0.68
CA ASP A 163 -17.15 0.52 0.42
C ASP A 163 -16.30 -0.13 1.52
N SER A 164 -15.81 0.65 2.50
CA SER A 164 -15.14 0.15 3.69
C SER A 164 -15.49 0.97 4.92
N SER A 165 -15.55 0.33 6.09
CA SER A 165 -15.87 0.98 7.38
C SER A 165 -14.94 2.16 7.75
N ARG A 166 -13.82 2.35 7.04
CA ARG A 166 -12.83 3.40 7.24
C ARG A 166 -12.21 3.83 5.91
N PRO A 167 -11.80 5.11 5.75
CA PRO A 167 -11.19 5.57 4.52
C PRO A 167 -9.77 5.03 4.37
N THR A 168 -9.57 4.37 3.24
CA THR A 168 -8.30 3.81 2.75
C THR A 168 -7.88 4.60 1.53
N GLN A 169 -6.58 4.82 1.37
CA GLN A 169 -6.08 5.74 0.35
C GLN A 169 -4.73 5.27 -0.19
N ALA A 170 -4.50 5.50 -1.48
CA ALA A 170 -3.24 5.19 -2.15
C ALA A 170 -2.90 6.27 -3.17
N TRP A 171 -1.60 6.53 -3.31
CA TRP A 171 -1.02 7.48 -4.26
C TRP A 171 0.15 6.86 -4.98
N SER A 172 0.30 7.29 -6.23
CA SER A 172 1.49 7.06 -7.04
C SER A 172 2.14 8.39 -7.36
N ILE A 173 3.47 8.41 -7.35
CA ILE A 173 4.27 9.60 -7.62
C ILE A 173 5.35 9.17 -8.62
N PRO A 174 5.11 9.27 -9.94
CA PRO A 174 6.16 9.09 -10.93
C PRO A 174 7.24 10.13 -10.70
N THR A 175 8.50 9.71 -10.56
CA THR A 175 9.57 10.60 -10.10
C THR A 175 10.49 11.04 -11.23
N THR A 176 10.69 12.36 -11.36
CA THR A 176 11.60 12.96 -12.34
C THR A 176 12.96 13.31 -11.76
N GLU A 177 13.12 13.16 -10.45
CA GLU A 177 14.30 13.56 -9.70
C GLU A 177 15.04 12.41 -9.03
N ASN A 178 16.31 12.65 -8.70
CA ASN A 178 17.14 11.76 -7.90
C ASN A 178 17.42 12.44 -6.56
N ASN A 179 16.82 11.93 -5.48
CA ASN A 179 16.86 12.55 -4.16
C ASN A 179 16.71 11.47 -3.08
N THR A 180 17.43 11.61 -1.95
CA THR A 180 17.46 10.63 -0.85
C THR A 180 16.72 11.12 0.40
N THR A 181 15.97 12.21 0.31
CA THR A 181 15.38 12.93 1.45
C THR A 181 13.93 13.34 1.18
N ARG A 182 13.18 12.56 0.39
CA ARG A 182 11.78 12.91 0.11
C ARG A 182 10.87 12.49 1.23
N ASP A 183 9.96 13.38 1.58
CA ASP A 183 9.02 13.15 2.65
C ASP A 183 7.60 13.12 2.10
N ALA A 184 6.85 12.12 2.54
CA ALA A 184 5.42 11.99 2.32
C ALA A 184 4.72 12.09 3.68
N THR A 185 3.93 13.14 3.89
CA THR A 185 3.17 13.30 5.14
C THR A 185 1.70 12.97 4.91
N PHE A 186 1.23 11.93 5.60
CA PHE A 186 -0.18 11.57 5.66
C PHE A 186 -0.85 12.30 6.81
N ALA A 187 -1.88 13.11 6.55
CA ALA A 187 -2.61 13.85 7.59
C ALA A 187 -4.09 13.43 7.63
N THR A 188 -4.64 13.20 8.84
CA THR A 188 -5.98 12.56 9.02
C THR A 188 -6.82 13.16 10.15
N GLY A 189 -6.31 14.17 10.86
CA GLY A 189 -6.94 14.76 12.05
C GLY A 189 -7.09 13.80 13.25
N THR A 190 -6.80 12.50 13.09
CA THR A 190 -6.96 11.45 14.11
C THR A 190 -5.71 10.58 14.17
N PHE A 191 -5.71 9.41 13.51
CA PHE A 191 -4.57 8.51 13.42
C PHE A 191 -4.28 8.17 11.95
N ALA A 192 -3.04 7.78 11.66
CA ALA A 192 -2.70 7.14 10.39
C ALA A 192 -1.76 5.95 10.61
N SER A 193 -1.94 4.91 9.79
CA SER A 193 -0.88 3.98 9.43
C SER A 193 -0.58 4.20 7.96
N VAL A 194 0.67 4.50 7.65
CA VAL A 194 1.12 4.81 6.29
C VAL A 194 2.40 4.07 5.99
N VAL A 195 2.50 3.59 4.75
CA VAL A 195 3.66 2.90 4.21
C VAL A 195 4.01 3.45 2.83
N GLY A 196 5.29 3.60 2.57
CA GLY A 196 5.83 4.06 1.29
C GLY A 196 6.89 3.10 0.76
N ILE A 197 6.88 2.87 -0.54
CA ILE A 197 7.86 2.02 -1.23
C ILE A 197 8.23 2.68 -2.56
N THR A 198 9.51 2.67 -2.90
CA THR A 198 10.00 3.31 -4.13
C THR A 198 10.68 2.31 -5.06
N PHE A 199 10.54 2.52 -6.36
CA PHE A 199 11.15 1.70 -7.42
C PHE A 199 11.79 2.60 -8.48
N GLN A 200 12.71 2.03 -9.25
CA GLN A 200 13.25 2.61 -10.49
C GLN A 200 13.18 1.57 -11.58
#